data_AF-A0A2K3JQ53-F1
#
_entry.id   AF-A0A2K3JQ53-F1
#
_cell.length_a   1.000
_cell.length_b   1.000
_cell.length_c   1.000
_cell.angle_alpha   90.00
_cell.angle_beta   90.00
_cell.angle_gamma   90.00
#
_symmetry.space_group_name_H-M   'P 1'
#
loop_
_entity.id
_entity.type
_entity.pdbx_description
1 polymer ?
#
loop_
_entity_poly.entity_id
_entity_poly.type
_entity_poly.pdbx_seq_one_letter_code
_entity_poly.pdbx_strand_id
1 'polypeptide(L)'
;MEVAKDLWDDIKERFDVANGPRIQQLKAELVECKQRGLTIVTYYGKLKKLWEELSNYDQVPTSKCGLCRCRLGSLLEKKRDEEKVHQFLMGLDDTL
;
A
#
# COMPACT_ATOMS: atom_id res chain seq x y z
N MET A 1 25.75 -1.35 -28.67
CA MET A 1 25.98 -2.01 -27.36
C MET A 1 24.82 -1.57 -26.51
N GLU A 2 23.78 -2.41 -26.37
CA GLU A 2 22.65 -2.07 -25.51
C GLU A 2 23.17 -1.90 -24.09
N VAL A 3 22.91 -0.75 -23.48
CA VAL A 3 23.36 -0.46 -22.12
C VAL A 3 22.48 -1.28 -21.19
N ALA A 4 23.04 -1.88 -20.14
CA ALA A 4 22.29 -2.72 -19.19
C ALA A 4 21.00 -2.06 -18.66
N LYS A 5 20.97 -0.72 -18.66
CA LYS A 5 19.78 0.09 -18.36
C LYS A 5 18.65 -0.09 -19.37
N ASP A 6 18.94 -0.08 -20.67
CA ASP A 6 17.91 -0.19 -21.72
C ASP A 6 17.24 -1.57 -21.68
N LEU A 7 18.04 -2.63 -21.44
CA LEU A 7 17.53 -3.98 -21.25
C LEU A 7 16.66 -4.10 -19.99
N TRP A 8 17.07 -3.45 -18.90
CA TRP A 8 16.29 -3.40 -17.66
C TRP A 8 14.97 -2.63 -17.82
N ASP A 9 15.00 -1.52 -18.55
CA ASP A 9 13.82 -0.71 -18.83
C ASP A 9 12.85 -1.46 -19.76
N ASP A 10 13.30 -2.24 -20.75
CA ASP A 10 12.44 -3.10 -21.60
C ASP A 10 11.82 -4.27 -20.80
N ILE A 11 12.59 -4.91 -19.90
CA ILE A 11 12.06 -5.92 -18.97
C ILE A 11 10.99 -5.30 -18.09
N LYS A 12 11.25 -4.10 -17.55
CA LYS A 12 10.27 -3.40 -16.73
C LYS A 12 9.05 -3.04 -17.56
N GLU A 13 9.16 -2.42 -18.72
CA GLU A 13 8.00 -2.04 -19.54
C GLU A 13 7.13 -3.24 -19.94
N ARG A 14 7.74 -4.39 -20.25
CA ARG A 14 7.01 -5.59 -20.68
C ARG A 14 6.45 -6.44 -19.55
N PHE A 15 7.10 -6.44 -18.38
CA PHE A 15 6.77 -7.32 -17.26
C PHE A 15 6.38 -6.59 -15.97
N ASP A 16 6.40 -5.25 -15.94
CA ASP A 16 5.74 -4.40 -14.94
C ASP A 16 4.23 -4.44 -15.19
N VAL A 17 3.69 -5.66 -15.12
CA VAL A 17 2.27 -5.87 -15.01
C VAL A 17 1.90 -5.21 -13.70
N ALA A 18 1.19 -4.07 -13.81
CA ALA A 18 0.49 -3.50 -12.68
C ALA A 18 -0.26 -4.67 -12.03
N ASN A 19 0.13 -5.03 -10.82
CA ASN A 19 -0.40 -6.19 -10.10
C ASN A 19 -1.82 -5.88 -9.59
N GLY A 20 -2.66 -5.27 -10.43
CA GLY A 20 -4.02 -4.85 -10.18
C GLY A 20 -4.84 -5.94 -9.51
N PRO A 21 -4.85 -7.19 -10.00
CA PRO A 21 -5.51 -8.29 -9.31
C PRO A 21 -5.00 -8.52 -7.89
N ARG A 22 -3.67 -8.48 -7.65
CA ARG A 22 -3.09 -8.63 -6.30
C ARG A 22 -3.43 -7.43 -5.41
N ILE A 23 -3.41 -6.22 -5.95
CA ILE A 23 -3.83 -5.00 -5.24
C ILE A 23 -5.28 -5.12 -4.79
N GLN A 24 -6.19 -5.55 -5.67
CA GLN A 24 -7.60 -5.74 -5.32
C GLN A 24 -7.79 -6.86 -4.29
N GLN A 25 -7.03 -7.95 -4.41
CA GLN A 25 -7.03 -9.03 -3.43
C GLN A 25 -6.60 -8.53 -2.05
N LEU A 26 -5.48 -7.80 -1.95
CA LEU A 26 -4.99 -7.22 -0.69
C LEU A 26 -5.98 -6.22 -0.10
N LYS A 27 -6.66 -5.42 -0.94
CA LYS A 27 -7.73 -4.50 -0.50
C LYS A 27 -8.92 -5.28 0.08
N ALA A 28 -9.32 -6.39 -0.52
CA ALA A 28 -10.36 -7.26 0.03
C ALA A 28 -9.93 -7.92 1.35
N GLU A 29 -8.70 -8.41 1.43
CA GLU A 29 -8.14 -8.99 2.67
C GLU A 29 -8.09 -7.96 3.82
N LEU A 30 -7.80 -6.69 3.53
CA LEU A 30 -7.83 -5.60 4.50
C LEU A 30 -9.25 -5.34 5.03
N VAL A 31 -10.27 -5.36 4.17
CA VAL A 31 -11.68 -5.17 4.58
C VAL A 31 -12.13 -6.29 5.51
N GLU A 32 -11.74 -7.52 5.21
CA GLU A 32 -12.06 -8.72 6.01
C GLU A 32 -11.20 -8.86 7.27
N CYS A 33 -10.13 -8.08 7.41
CA CYS A 33 -9.27 -8.10 8.58
C CYS A 33 -9.99 -7.47 9.78
N LYS A 34 -10.46 -8.31 10.70
CA LYS A 34 -11.20 -7.93 11.92
C LYS A 34 -10.51 -8.51 13.16
N GLN A 35 -10.71 -7.87 14.31
CA GLN A 35 -10.13 -8.28 15.59
C GLN A 35 -10.60 -9.67 16.00
N ARG A 36 -11.92 -9.95 15.99
CA ARG A 36 -12.52 -11.28 16.19
C ARG A 36 -11.96 -12.01 17.42
N GLY A 37 -11.88 -11.34 18.55
CA GLY A 37 -11.39 -11.87 19.82
C GLY A 37 -9.86 -11.97 19.93
N LEU A 38 -9.10 -11.53 18.91
CA LEU A 38 -7.66 -11.42 19.01
C LEU A 38 -7.27 -10.27 19.95
N THR A 39 -6.07 -10.36 20.52
CA THR A 39 -5.46 -9.21 21.18
C THR A 39 -5.26 -8.08 20.17
N ILE A 40 -5.36 -6.83 20.64
CA ILE A 40 -5.15 -5.63 19.80
C ILE A 40 -3.78 -5.70 19.10
N VAL A 41 -2.74 -6.18 19.79
CA VAL A 41 -1.38 -6.30 19.24
C VAL A 41 -1.34 -7.31 18.09
N THR A 42 -1.98 -8.47 18.26
CA THR A 42 -2.05 -9.49 17.21
C THR A 42 -2.84 -9.01 16.00
N TYR A 43 -3.98 -8.34 16.22
CA TYR A 43 -4.80 -7.75 15.17
C TYR A 43 -4.03 -6.67 14.40
N TYR A 44 -3.43 -5.70 15.08
CA TYR A 44 -2.61 -4.66 14.47
C TYR A 44 -1.44 -5.25 13.68
N GLY A 45 -0.79 -6.30 14.18
CA GLY A 45 0.27 -7.00 13.47
C GLY A 45 -0.18 -7.59 12.13
N LYS A 46 -1.42 -8.07 12.02
CA LYS A 46 -1.99 -8.55 10.75
C LYS A 46 -2.25 -7.41 9.78
N LEU A 47 -2.87 -6.32 10.25
CA LEU A 47 -3.09 -5.13 9.44
C LEU A 47 -1.78 -4.54 8.90
N LYS A 48 -0.76 -4.42 9.76
CA LYS A 48 0.55 -3.89 9.40
C LYS A 48 1.17 -4.69 8.24
N LYS A 49 1.13 -6.02 8.30
CA LYS A 49 1.65 -6.87 7.22
C LYS A 49 0.91 -6.64 5.90
N LEU A 50 -0.42 -6.54 5.93
CA LEU A 50 -1.23 -6.26 4.73
C LEU A 50 -0.92 -4.88 4.15
N TRP A 51 -0.74 -3.85 4.99
CA TRP A 51 -0.36 -2.51 4.54
C TRP A 51 1.03 -2.47 3.92
N GLU A 52 2.00 -3.14 4.52
CA GLU A 52 3.37 -3.27 4.01
C GLU A 52 3.36 -3.98 2.65
N GLU A 53 2.63 -5.08 2.53
CA GLU A 53 2.52 -5.79 1.27
C GLU A 53 1.83 -4.95 0.19
N LEU A 54 0.71 -4.29 0.51
CA LEU A 54 0.03 -3.40 -0.42
C LEU A 54 0.93 -2.23 -0.85
N SER A 55 1.81 -1.73 0.03
CA SER A 55 2.76 -0.68 -0.30
C SER A 55 3.83 -1.09 -1.30
N ASN A 56 4.09 -2.39 -1.46
CA ASN A 56 5.03 -2.86 -2.48
C ASN A 56 4.44 -2.74 -3.90
N TYR A 57 3.11 -2.80 -4.02
CA TYR A 57 2.39 -2.78 -5.30
C TYR A 57 1.71 -1.44 -5.61
N ASP A 58 1.21 -0.74 -4.58
CA ASP A 58 0.50 0.54 -4.68
C ASP A 58 1.39 1.64 -4.09
N GLN A 59 2.44 1.98 -4.82
CA GLN A 59 3.41 3.00 -4.43
C GLN A 59 2.86 4.40 -4.68
N VAL A 60 3.03 5.31 -3.71
CA VAL A 60 2.67 6.72 -3.90
C VAL A 60 3.50 7.25 -5.08
N PRO A 61 2.88 7.83 -6.12
CA PRO A 61 3.62 8.37 -7.24
C PRO A 61 4.64 9.40 -6.74
N THR A 62 5.92 9.09 -6.90
CA THR A 62 6.97 10.07 -6.68
C THR A 62 6.88 11.07 -7.82
N SER A 63 6.56 12.32 -7.49
CA SER A 63 6.44 13.37 -8.50
C SER A 63 7.79 13.49 -9.22
N LYS A 64 7.82 13.18 -10.52
CA LYS A 64 9.00 13.38 -11.39
C LYS A 64 9.41 14.86 -11.53
N CYS A 65 8.65 15.78 -10.93
CA CYS A 65 8.99 17.19 -10.90
C CYS A 65 10.10 17.43 -9.88
N GLY A 66 11.36 17.36 -10.33
CA GLY A 66 12.55 17.59 -9.52
C GLY A 66 12.69 19.01 -8.93
N LEU A 67 11.72 19.89 -9.18
CA LEU A 67 11.66 21.28 -8.70
C LEU A 67 10.30 21.66 -8.10
N CYS A 68 9.38 20.69 -7.91
CA CYS A 68 8.06 20.99 -7.38
C CYS A 68 8.15 21.29 -5.88
N ARG A 69 7.71 22.47 -5.46
CA ARG A 69 7.27 22.71 -4.08
C ARG A 69 5.88 22.12 -3.78
N CYS A 70 5.33 21.29 -4.67
CA CYS A 70 4.03 20.68 -4.44
C CYS A 70 4.16 19.57 -3.40
N ARG A 71 3.53 19.79 -2.25
CA ARG A 71 3.39 18.83 -1.14
C ARG A 71 2.43 17.66 -1.46
N LEU A 72 2.35 17.27 -2.74
CA LEU A 72 1.39 16.27 -3.21
C LEU A 72 1.74 14.87 -2.67
N GLY A 73 3.02 14.47 -2.73
CA GLY A 73 3.47 13.20 -2.15
C GLY A 73 3.11 13.09 -0.66
N SER A 74 3.50 14.10 0.13
CA SER A 74 3.17 14.15 1.55
C SER A 74 1.67 14.19 1.84
N LEU A 75 0.86 14.81 0.97
CA LEU A 75 -0.60 14.83 1.12
C LEU A 75 -1.20 13.43 0.86
N LEU A 76 -0.68 12.72 -0.13
CA LEU A 76 -1.09 11.35 -0.45
C LEU A 76 -0.67 10.37 0.65
N GLU A 77 0.54 10.52 1.19
CA GLU A 77 0.99 9.75 2.35
C GLU A 77 0.10 10.00 3.57
N LYS A 78 -0.22 11.27 3.86
CA LYS A 78 -1.11 11.61 4.98
C LYS A 78 -2.50 10.98 4.81
N LYS A 79 -3.09 11.06 3.62
CA LYS A 79 -4.38 10.39 3.33
C LYS A 79 -4.31 8.89 3.54
N ARG A 80 -3.21 8.26 3.10
CA ARG A 80 -2.97 6.83 3.30
C ARG A 80 -2.89 6.46 4.78
N ASP A 81 -2.24 7.29 5.59
CA ASP A 81 -2.16 7.07 7.04
C ASP A 81 -3.51 7.27 7.74
N GLU A 82 -4.30 8.26 7.31
CA GLU A 82 -5.69 8.44 7.77
C GLU A 82 -6.56 7.20 7.41
N GLU A 83 -6.41 6.64 6.22
CA GLU A 83 -7.08 5.40 5.82
C GLU A 83 -6.70 4.20 6.69
N LYS A 84 -5.41 4.05 7.05
CA LYS A 84 -4.96 2.99 7.96
C LYS A 84 -5.64 3.10 9.34
N VAL A 85 -5.78 4.33 9.85
CA VAL A 85 -6.49 4.57 11.12
C VAL A 85 -7.95 4.14 11.00
N HIS A 86 -8.65 4.53 9.93
CA HIS A 86 -10.03 4.11 9.72
C HIS A 86 -10.16 2.58 9.60
N GLN A 87 -9.29 1.94 8.84
CA GLN A 87 -9.29 0.47 8.69
C GLN A 87 -9.06 -0.24 10.03
N PHE A 88 -8.12 0.25 10.84
CA PHE A 88 -7.89 -0.27 12.18
C PHE A 88 -9.17 -0.17 13.04
N LEU A 89 -9.77 1.02 13.11
CA LEU A 89 -10.96 1.27 13.94
C LEU A 89 -12.19 0.48 13.47
N MET A 90 -12.43 0.40 12.16
CA MET A 90 -13.57 -0.34 11.58
C MET A 90 -13.49 -1.86 11.76
N GLY A 91 -12.34 -2.39 12.16
CA GLY A 91 -12.16 -3.81 12.41
C GLY A 91 -12.03 -4.19 13.88
N LEU A 92 -12.09 -3.22 14.80
CA LEU A 92 -12.17 -3.53 16.24
C LEU A 92 -13.49 -4.22 16.57
N ASP A 93 -13.48 -5.05 17.59
CA ASP A 93 -14.70 -5.64 18.12
C ASP A 93 -15.49 -4.57 18.88
N ASP A 94 -16.83 -4.65 18.87
CA ASP A 94 -17.74 -3.66 19.50
C ASP A 94 -17.65 -3.63 21.04
N THR A 95 -16.92 -4.57 21.63
CA THR A 95 -16.78 -4.72 23.08
C THR A 95 -15.40 -4.26 23.54
N LEU A 96 -15.38 -3.08 24.15
CA LEU A 96 -14.44 -2.73 25.22
C LEU A 96 -15.02 -3.19 26.55
#